data_AF-A0A815K7S8-F1
#
_entry.id   AF-A0A815K7S8-F1
#
_cell.length_a   1.000
_cell.length_b   1.000
_cell.length_c   1.000
_cell.angle_alpha   90.00
_cell.angle_beta   90.00
_cell.angle_gamma   90.00
#
_symmetry.space_group_name_H-M   'P 1'
#
loop_
_entity.id
_entity.type
_entity.pdbx_description
1 polymer ?
#
loop_
_entity_poly.entity_id
_entity_poly.type
_entity_poly.pdbx_seq_one_letter_code
_entity_poly.pdbx_strand_id
1 'polypeptide(L)'
;MGAIRSSQLLRLSGVGNQSEVKSLSIPLVHHLPGVGENLQDHPLTAFTFGSVIAQAPGSIIDQAAYDLYRANKTGILASIIARTNFFMRTKYQPINDTRPDVQVIVTTPGPSLFGLV
;
A
#
# COMPACT_ATOMS: atom_id res chain seq x y z
N MET A 1 -9.24 -13.30 2.10
CA MET A 1 -10.22 -12.48 2.87
C MET A 1 -9.48 -11.27 3.41
N GLY A 2 -10.05 -10.07 3.33
CA GLY A 2 -9.39 -8.79 3.71
C GLY A 2 -10.42 -7.68 3.80
N ALA A 3 -10.04 -6.44 4.12
CA ALA A 3 -10.98 -5.34 4.40
C ALA A 3 -12.10 -5.19 3.35
N ILE A 4 -11.76 -5.32 2.06
CA ILE A 4 -12.70 -5.24 0.94
C ILE A 4 -13.61 -6.47 0.84
N ARG A 5 -13.03 -7.69 0.82
CA ARG A 5 -13.79 -8.92 0.52
C ARG A 5 -14.58 -9.47 1.72
N SER A 6 -14.18 -9.14 2.94
CA SER A 6 -14.85 -9.65 4.14
C SER A 6 -16.20 -8.97 4.35
N SER A 7 -16.30 -7.66 4.10
CA SER A 7 -17.58 -6.95 4.15
C SER A 7 -18.56 -7.43 3.07
N GLN A 8 -18.06 -7.74 1.87
CA GLN A 8 -18.86 -8.34 0.82
C GLN A 8 -19.39 -9.72 1.24
N LEU A 9 -18.53 -10.59 1.77
CA LEU A 9 -18.94 -11.93 2.21
C LEU A 9 -20.02 -11.86 3.30
N LEU A 10 -19.87 -10.96 4.28
CA LEU A 10 -20.87 -10.77 5.34
C LEU A 10 -22.22 -10.33 4.76
N ARG A 11 -22.25 -9.33 3.87
CA ARG A 11 -23.48 -8.87 3.23
C ARG A 11 -24.15 -9.98 2.41
N LEU A 12 -23.37 -10.76 1.65
CA LEU A 12 -23.87 -11.92 0.89
C LEU A 12 -24.38 -13.06 1.79
N SER A 13 -23.93 -13.12 3.04
CA SER A 13 -24.37 -14.09 4.04
C SER A 13 -25.57 -13.58 4.87
N GLY A 14 -26.15 -12.43 4.51
CA GLY A 14 -27.28 -11.86 5.24
C GLY A 14 -26.90 -11.04 6.48
N VAL A 15 -25.63 -10.69 6.65
CA VAL A 15 -25.11 -9.88 7.77
C VAL A 15 -24.71 -8.50 7.26
N GLY A 16 -25.51 -7.47 7.55
CA GLY A 16 -25.27 -6.11 7.05
C GLY A 16 -26.43 -5.14 7.27
N ASN A 17 -26.44 -4.02 6.56
CA ASN A 17 -27.57 -3.11 6.58
C ASN A 17 -28.83 -3.82 6.03
N GLN A 18 -29.92 -3.80 6.81
CA GLN A 18 -31.14 -4.52 6.48
C GLN A 18 -31.77 -4.04 5.17
N SER A 19 -31.74 -2.73 4.87
CA SER A 19 -32.32 -2.20 3.63
C SER A 19 -31.53 -2.66 2.40
N GLU A 20 -30.20 -2.67 2.48
CA GLU A 20 -29.32 -3.13 1.40
C GLU A 20 -29.40 -4.64 1.18
N VAL A 21 -29.34 -5.43 2.24
CA VAL A 21 -29.42 -6.90 2.14
C VAL A 21 -30.77 -7.32 1.55
N LYS A 22 -31.86 -6.67 1.96
CA LYS A 22 -33.20 -6.93 1.41
C LYS A 22 -33.37 -6.49 -0.03
N SER A 23 -32.77 -5.36 -0.46
CA SER A 23 -32.85 -4.92 -1.87
C SER A 23 -32.18 -5.90 -2.82
N LEU A 24 -31.21 -6.68 -2.33
CA LEU A 24 -30.53 -7.75 -3.06
C LEU A 24 -31.23 -9.11 -2.95
N SER A 25 -32.44 -9.18 -2.37
CA SER A 25 -33.19 -10.42 -2.15
C SER A 25 -32.44 -11.47 -1.29
N ILE A 26 -31.54 -11.02 -0.41
CA ILE A 26 -30.80 -11.88 0.50
C ILE A 26 -31.59 -12.01 1.82
N PRO A 27 -31.78 -13.22 2.36
CA PRO A 27 -32.37 -13.40 3.68
C PRO A 27 -31.54 -12.69 4.75
N LEU A 28 -32.19 -11.86 5.56
CA LEU A 28 -31.51 -11.19 6.66
C LEU A 28 -31.21 -12.20 7.78
N VAL A 29 -29.93 -12.40 8.08
CA VAL A 29 -29.45 -13.20 9.22
C VAL A 29 -29.20 -12.30 10.43
N HIS A 30 -28.54 -11.15 10.23
CA HIS A 30 -28.24 -10.20 11.30
C HIS A 30 -28.14 -8.77 10.78
N HIS A 31 -28.90 -7.85 11.39
CA HIS A 31 -28.82 -6.43 11.03
C HIS A 31 -27.60 -5.79 11.69
N LEU A 32 -26.57 -5.51 10.89
CA LEU A 32 -25.33 -4.86 11.34
C LEU A 32 -24.91 -3.79 10.33
N PRO A 33 -25.40 -2.55 10.44
CA PRO A 33 -25.21 -1.52 9.42
C PRO A 33 -23.77 -1.05 9.24
N GLY A 34 -22.86 -1.34 10.19
CA GLY A 34 -21.43 -1.01 10.05
C GLY A 34 -20.65 -1.94 9.12
N VAL A 35 -21.24 -3.02 8.61
CA VAL A 35 -20.55 -3.95 7.70
C VAL A 35 -20.26 -3.27 6.36
N GLY A 36 -18.98 -3.06 6.07
CA GLY A 36 -18.53 -2.38 4.85
C GLY A 36 -18.33 -0.88 4.99
N GLU A 37 -18.67 -0.33 6.15
CA GLU A 37 -18.47 1.09 6.48
C GLU A 37 -17.09 1.35 7.08
N ASN A 38 -16.73 2.64 7.19
CA ASN A 38 -15.48 3.10 7.80
C ASN A 38 -14.22 2.45 7.18
N LEU A 39 -14.20 2.31 5.85
CA LEU A 39 -12.98 1.93 5.14
C LEU A 39 -11.94 3.04 5.29
N GLN A 40 -10.78 2.69 5.83
CA GLN A 40 -9.63 3.57 5.96
C GLN A 40 -8.46 3.01 5.16
N ASP A 41 -7.64 3.91 4.63
CA ASP A 41 -6.42 3.59 3.93
C ASP A 41 -5.36 4.66 4.23
N HIS A 42 -4.11 4.38 3.89
CA HIS A 42 -3.01 5.35 3.96
C HIS A 42 -2.77 5.92 2.56
N PRO A 43 -3.23 7.14 2.25
CA PRO A 43 -2.99 7.74 0.95
C PRO A 43 -1.49 8.00 0.74
N LEU A 44 -0.99 7.69 -0.46
CA LEU A 44 0.41 7.83 -0.83
C LEU A 44 0.57 8.86 -1.93
N THR A 45 1.57 9.74 -1.78
CA THR A 45 2.05 10.64 -2.84
C THR A 45 3.56 10.48 -3.02
N ALA A 46 4.04 10.62 -4.26
CA ALA A 46 5.43 10.40 -4.60
C ALA A 46 6.11 11.71 -5.01
N PHE A 47 7.32 11.93 -4.51
CA PHE A 47 8.20 13.01 -4.91
C PHE A 47 9.48 12.41 -5.50
N THR A 48 9.83 12.82 -6.71
CA THR A 48 11.03 12.35 -7.40
C THR A 48 12.07 13.46 -7.42
N PHE A 49 13.30 13.11 -7.05
CA PHE A 49 14.44 14.03 -7.04
C PHE A 49 15.53 13.50 -7.96
N GLY A 50 16.16 14.38 -8.73
CA GLY A 50 17.35 14.04 -9.50
C GLY A 50 18.57 13.88 -8.58
N SER A 51 19.40 12.88 -8.84
CA SER A 51 20.69 12.69 -8.15
C SER A 51 21.83 12.97 -9.12
N VAL A 52 22.84 13.72 -8.66
CA VAL A 52 24.13 13.89 -9.36
C VAL A 52 25.13 12.79 -8.99
N ILE A 53 24.83 11.99 -7.96
CA ILE A 53 25.63 10.85 -7.55
C ILE A 53 25.23 9.66 -8.42
N ALA A 54 26.23 9.02 -9.04
CA ALA A 54 26.05 7.81 -9.81
C ALA A 54 25.45 6.69 -8.94
N GLN A 55 24.51 5.95 -9.51
CA GLN A 55 23.91 4.80 -8.84
C GLN A 55 24.97 3.72 -8.57
N ALA A 56 24.91 3.09 -7.40
CA ALA A 56 25.83 2.01 -7.06
C ALA A 56 25.65 0.82 -8.04
N PRO A 57 26.72 0.15 -8.48
CA PRO A 57 26.62 -1.06 -9.29
C PRO A 57 25.70 -2.10 -8.62
N GLY A 58 24.77 -2.66 -9.39
CA GLY A 58 23.77 -3.61 -8.87
C GLY A 58 22.57 -2.99 -8.17
N SER A 59 22.36 -1.65 -8.23
CA SER A 59 21.11 -1.01 -7.80
C SER A 59 20.11 -0.78 -8.93
N ILE A 60 20.49 -1.10 -10.16
CA ILE A 60 19.67 -0.96 -11.36
C ILE A 60 19.05 -2.33 -11.70
N ILE A 61 17.79 -2.33 -12.13
CA ILE A 61 17.14 -3.53 -12.65
C ILE A 61 17.45 -3.64 -14.14
N ASP A 62 18.45 -4.46 -14.46
CA ASP A 62 18.90 -4.78 -15.81
C ASP A 62 19.13 -6.30 -15.98
N GLN A 63 19.67 -6.72 -17.13
CA GLN A 63 19.93 -8.14 -17.40
C GLN A 63 20.91 -8.76 -16.39
N ALA A 64 21.93 -8.01 -15.94
CA ALA A 64 22.88 -8.51 -14.96
C ALA A 64 22.21 -8.76 -13.59
N ALA A 65 21.26 -7.90 -13.20
CA ALA A 65 20.44 -8.12 -12.01
C ALA A 65 19.61 -9.41 -12.11
N TYR A 66 19.04 -9.71 -13.29
CA TYR A 66 18.34 -10.98 -13.53
C TYR A 66 19.28 -12.18 -13.45
N ASP A 67 20.46 -12.09 -14.07
CA ASP A 67 21.43 -13.19 -14.10
C ASP A 67 21.97 -13.51 -12.69
N LEU A 68 22.27 -12.47 -11.89
CA LEU A 68 22.63 -12.61 -10.47
C LEU A 68 21.52 -13.34 -9.70
N TYR A 69 20.27 -12.88 -9.82
CA TYR A 69 19.15 -13.52 -9.14
C TYR A 69 18.91 -14.97 -9.59
N ARG A 70 19.10 -15.27 -10.88
CA ARG A 70 18.96 -16.65 -11.40
C ARG A 70 20.07 -17.56 -10.88
N ALA A 71 21.30 -17.07 -10.85
CA ALA A 71 22.46 -17.86 -10.45
C ALA A 71 22.45 -18.20 -8.95
N ASN A 72 22.12 -17.24 -8.08
CA ASN A 72 22.28 -17.44 -6.64
C ASN A 72 21.20 -16.77 -5.76
N LYS A 73 20.13 -16.23 -6.35
CA LYS A 73 19.04 -15.54 -5.61
C LYS A 73 19.49 -14.30 -4.84
N THR A 74 20.56 -13.63 -5.29
CA THR A 74 21.05 -12.38 -4.71
C THR A 74 20.82 -11.18 -5.65
N GLY A 75 21.19 -9.98 -5.21
CA GLY A 75 21.08 -8.73 -5.98
C GLY A 75 19.79 -7.95 -5.72
N ILE A 76 19.58 -6.87 -6.49
CA ILE A 76 18.47 -5.92 -6.27
C ILE A 76 17.08 -6.56 -6.37
N LEU A 77 16.92 -7.63 -7.16
CA LEU A 77 15.66 -8.39 -7.27
C LEU A 77 15.32 -9.19 -6.00
N ALA A 78 16.30 -9.43 -5.13
CA ALA A 78 16.11 -10.03 -3.80
C ALA A 78 16.13 -8.98 -2.67
N SER A 79 16.17 -7.69 -3.01
CA SER A 79 16.17 -6.57 -2.04
C SER A 79 14.79 -5.94 -1.94
N ILE A 80 14.50 -5.33 -0.79
CA ILE A 80 13.41 -4.36 -0.67
C ILE A 80 13.80 -3.03 -1.35
N ILE A 81 12.86 -2.40 -2.03
CA ILE A 81 13.06 -1.11 -2.74
C ILE A 81 13.02 0.07 -1.75
N ALA A 82 12.16 -0.03 -0.72
CA ALA A 82 12.01 0.94 0.36
C ALA A 82 12.96 0.61 1.53
N ARG A 83 14.23 0.99 1.40
CA ARG A 83 15.26 0.68 2.41
C ARG A 83 15.23 1.63 3.62
N THR A 84 14.77 2.86 3.43
CA THR A 84 14.76 3.87 4.49
C THR A 84 13.34 4.38 4.69
N ASN A 85 12.89 4.32 5.94
CA ASN A 85 11.56 4.75 6.34
C ASN A 85 11.67 5.58 7.61
N PHE A 86 10.88 6.63 7.72
CA PHE A 86 10.76 7.41 8.95
C PHE A 86 9.35 7.95 9.12
N PHE A 87 9.00 8.22 10.38
CA PHE A 87 7.72 8.82 10.75
C PHE A 87 7.97 10.25 11.20
N MET A 88 7.07 11.15 10.83
CA MET A 88 7.16 12.56 11.21
C MET A 88 5.78 13.12 11.54
N ARG A 89 5.80 14.28 12.22
CA ARG A 89 4.63 15.07 12.55
C ARG A 89 4.58 16.33 11.68
N THR A 90 3.46 16.58 11.03
CA THR A 90 3.23 17.85 10.34
C THR A 90 2.78 18.94 11.33
N LYS A 91 2.89 20.20 10.90
CA LYS A 91 2.34 21.34 11.66
C LYS A 91 0.80 21.33 11.76
N TYR A 92 0.12 20.47 11.00
CA TYR A 92 -1.34 20.37 10.97
C TYR A 92 -1.90 19.37 11.99
N GLN A 93 -1.03 18.60 12.65
CA GLN A 93 -1.46 17.66 13.67
C GLN A 93 -1.98 18.38 14.93
N PRO A 94 -3.07 17.90 15.57
CA PRO A 94 -3.52 18.41 16.86
C PRO A 94 -2.41 18.39 17.93
N ILE A 95 -2.31 19.46 18.72
CA ILE A 95 -1.27 19.63 19.76
C ILE A 95 -1.28 18.52 20.80
N ASN A 96 -2.45 17.94 21.07
CA ASN A 96 -2.65 16.87 22.06
C ASN A 96 -2.45 15.46 21.48
N ASP A 97 -2.25 15.31 20.16
CA ASP A 97 -1.96 14.03 19.54
C ASP A 97 -0.45 13.87 19.33
N THR A 98 0.13 12.88 19.99
CA THR A 98 1.57 12.61 19.97
C THR A 98 1.97 11.55 18.94
N ARG A 99 1.02 10.95 18.22
CA ARG A 99 1.29 9.94 17.19
C ARG A 99 1.88 10.58 15.93
N PRO A 100 2.56 9.88 15.02
CA PRO A 100 2.89 10.44 13.72
C PRO A 100 1.67 10.54 12.80
N ASP A 101 1.62 11.56 11.95
CA ASP A 101 0.59 11.75 10.91
C ASP A 101 1.12 11.52 9.50
N VAL A 102 2.44 11.35 9.33
CA VAL A 102 3.08 11.06 8.04
C VAL A 102 4.17 9.99 8.19
N GLN A 103 4.16 9.02 7.27
CA GLN A 103 5.26 8.10 7.01
C GLN A 103 5.96 8.52 5.72
N VAL A 104 7.28 8.68 5.75
CA VAL A 104 8.10 8.91 4.57
C VAL A 104 8.84 7.63 4.23
N ILE A 105 8.70 7.22 2.98
CA ILE A 105 9.32 6.03 2.41
C ILE A 105 10.29 6.50 1.34
N VAL A 106 11.58 6.32 1.58
CA VAL A 106 12.62 6.69 0.61
C VAL A 106 12.98 5.46 -0.20
N THR A 107 12.70 5.56 -1.50
CA THR A 107 13.07 4.57 -2.49
C THR A 107 14.12 5.17 -3.42
N THR A 108 15.00 4.31 -3.92
CA THR A 108 15.79 4.66 -5.11
C THR A 108 15.04 4.06 -6.28
N PRO A 109 14.40 4.89 -7.14
CA PRO A 109 13.75 4.34 -8.31
C PRO A 109 14.84 3.70 -9.17
N GLY A 110 14.71 2.39 -9.42
CA GLY A 110 15.38 1.80 -10.58
C GLY A 110 14.91 2.53 -11.84
N PRO A 111 15.66 2.50 -12.96
CA PRO A 111 15.43 3.36 -14.13
C PRO A 111 14.09 3.21 -14.88
N SER A 112 13.04 2.58 -14.34
CA SER A 112 11.87 2.17 -15.14
C SER A 112 10.56 2.02 -14.36
N LEU A 113 10.05 3.12 -13.78
CA LEU A 113 8.63 3.19 -13.37
C LEU A 113 7.84 4.36 -13.98
N PHE A 114 8.49 5.30 -14.67
CA PHE A 114 7.83 6.44 -15.32
C PHE A 114 8.26 6.69 -16.78
N GLY A 115 8.85 5.67 -17.44
CA GLY A 115 9.32 5.74 -18.83
C GLY A 115 8.33 5.22 -19.89
N LEU A 116 7.03 5.26 -19.60
CA LEU A 116 5.95 4.98 -20.57
C LEU A 116 4.90 6.09 -20.47
N VAL A 117 5.31 7.29 -20.86
CA VAL A 117 4.45 8.30 -21.49
C VAL A 117 5.27 8.99 -22.57
#